data_AF-A0A2S9F380-F1
#
_entry.id   AF-A0A2S9F380-F1
#
_cell.length_a   1.000
_cell.length_b   1.000
_cell.length_c   1.000
_cell.angle_alpha   90.00
_cell.angle_beta   90.00
_cell.angle_gamma   90.00
#
_symmetry.space_group_name_H-M   'P 1'
#
loop_
_entity.id
_entity.type
_entity.pdbx_description
1 polymer ?
#
loop_
_entity_poly.entity_id
_entity_poly.type
_entity_poly.pdbx_seq_one_letter_code
_entity_poly.pdbx_strand_id
1 'polypeptide(L)'
;MTSTPSTAAASASASEPGQPPAPLVSPDHPGINELFALLAYGEVAAFYRLTEEARMAPNLNGRINMAVMAAAEMNHYEVLRDALARRGVDIVPSMTKYASALENYHRLTTPSTWLEALVKTFVGD
;
A
#
# COMPACT_ATOMS: atom_id res chain seq x y z
N MET A 1 5.55 -0.33 -71.71
CA MET A 1 5.46 -1.14 -70.48
C MET A 1 6.63 -0.79 -69.58
N THR A 2 6.40 0.10 -68.62
CA THR A 2 7.31 0.33 -67.49
C THR A 2 6.44 0.87 -66.36
N SER A 3 6.11 0.00 -65.42
CA SER A 3 5.39 0.31 -64.20
C SER A 3 6.37 0.84 -63.16
N THR A 4 5.97 1.85 -62.39
CA THR A 4 6.69 2.31 -61.19
C THR A 4 5.68 2.42 -60.05
N PRO A 5 5.99 1.91 -58.84
CA PRO A 5 5.01 1.79 -57.77
C PRO A 5 4.88 3.12 -56.99
N SER A 6 3.65 3.42 -56.56
CA SER A 6 3.36 4.50 -55.60
C SER A 6 3.43 3.92 -54.18
N THR A 7 4.48 4.27 -53.45
CA THR A 7 4.67 3.91 -52.05
C THR A 7 3.76 4.77 -51.17
N ALA A 8 2.72 4.18 -50.59
CA ALA A 8 1.90 4.83 -49.57
C ALA A 8 2.74 5.03 -48.30
N ALA A 9 3.09 6.28 -48.01
CA ALA A 9 3.72 6.66 -46.75
C ALA A 9 2.69 6.51 -45.62
N ALA A 10 2.95 5.61 -44.68
CA ALA A 10 2.25 5.54 -43.41
C ALA A 10 2.46 6.87 -42.66
N SER A 11 1.37 7.59 -42.41
CA SER A 11 1.37 8.77 -41.56
C SER A 11 1.61 8.34 -40.11
N ALA A 12 2.88 8.31 -39.70
CA ALA A 12 3.23 8.34 -38.29
C ALA A 12 2.80 9.71 -37.76
N SER A 13 1.74 9.72 -36.95
CA SER A 13 1.32 10.94 -36.24
C SER A 13 2.44 11.35 -35.30
N ALA A 14 3.06 12.50 -35.59
CA ALA A 14 4.10 13.08 -34.76
C ALA A 14 3.48 13.51 -33.43
N SER A 15 4.04 13.01 -32.32
CA SER A 15 3.68 13.43 -30.97
C SER A 15 3.93 14.93 -30.81
N GLU A 16 2.93 15.69 -30.36
CA GLU A 16 3.07 17.13 -30.09
C GLU A 16 4.07 17.39 -28.94
N PRO A 17 5.04 18.31 -29.12
CA PRO A 17 6.00 18.65 -28.10
C PRO A 17 5.34 19.51 -27.02
N GLY A 18 5.04 18.91 -25.86
CA GLY A 18 4.56 19.64 -24.68
C GLY A 18 3.58 18.87 -23.80
N GLN A 19 3.00 17.76 -24.26
CA GLN A 19 2.10 16.96 -23.45
C GLN A 19 2.91 16.17 -22.41
N PRO A 20 2.65 16.34 -21.09
CA PRO A 20 3.25 15.46 -20.10
C PRO A 20 2.88 14.01 -20.42
N PRO A 21 3.82 13.06 -20.24
CA PRO A 21 3.57 11.67 -20.57
C PRO A 21 2.32 11.18 -19.82
N ALA A 22 1.43 10.49 -20.54
CA ALA A 22 0.25 9.88 -19.94
C ALA A 22 0.67 8.92 -18.81
N PRO A 23 -0.13 8.77 -17.75
CA PRO A 23 0.18 7.84 -16.67
C PRO A 23 0.41 6.42 -17.20
N LEU A 24 1.47 5.76 -16.72
CA LEU A 24 1.79 4.38 -17.09
C LEU A 24 0.72 3.38 -16.60
N VAL A 25 -0.01 3.74 -15.54
CA VAL A 25 -1.10 2.94 -14.97
C VAL A 25 -2.37 3.79 -14.95
N SER A 26 -3.46 3.25 -15.49
CA SER A 26 -4.78 3.89 -15.43
C SER A 26 -5.27 4.00 -13.98
N PRO A 27 -5.90 5.11 -13.55
CA PRO A 27 -6.50 5.25 -12.22
C PRO A 27 -7.54 4.18 -11.86
N ASP A 28 -8.17 3.59 -12.88
CA ASP A 28 -9.17 2.52 -12.74
C ASP A 28 -8.57 1.12 -12.83
N HIS A 29 -7.24 1.00 -12.87
CA HIS A 29 -6.57 -0.29 -12.96
C HIS A 29 -6.90 -1.17 -11.73
N PRO A 30 -7.33 -2.43 -11.91
CA PRO A 30 -7.79 -3.27 -10.80
C PRO A 30 -6.70 -3.56 -9.77
N GLY A 31 -5.42 -3.53 -10.18
CA GLY A 31 -4.28 -3.65 -9.27
C GLY A 31 -4.19 -2.55 -8.20
N ILE A 32 -4.82 -1.39 -8.41
CA ILE A 32 -4.91 -0.35 -7.37
C ILE A 32 -5.81 -0.82 -6.22
N ASN A 33 -6.91 -1.50 -6.54
CA ASN A 33 -7.82 -2.06 -5.52
C ASN A 33 -7.10 -3.15 -4.70
N GLU A 34 -6.34 -4.01 -5.38
CA GLU A 34 -5.53 -5.05 -4.73
C GLU A 34 -4.47 -4.43 -3.80
N LEU A 35 -3.75 -3.41 -4.26
CA LEU A 35 -2.78 -2.68 -3.45
C LEU A 35 -3.43 -2.03 -2.22
N PHE A 36 -4.56 -1.34 -2.41
CA PHE A 36 -5.25 -0.68 -1.30
C PHE A 36 -5.81 -1.67 -0.28
N ALA A 37 -6.33 -2.82 -0.73
CA ALA A 37 -6.80 -3.86 0.17
C ALA A 37 -5.65 -4.51 0.96
N LEU A 38 -4.49 -4.73 0.33
CA LEU A 38 -3.28 -5.18 1.01
C LEU A 38 -2.84 -4.19 2.09
N LEU A 39 -2.71 -2.90 1.71
CA LEU A 39 -2.31 -1.85 2.64
C LEU A 39 -3.30 -1.74 3.79
N ALA A 40 -4.61 -1.74 3.51
CA ALA A 40 -5.64 -1.60 4.54
C ALA A 40 -5.57 -2.71 5.59
N TYR A 41 -5.31 -3.96 5.19
CA TYR A 41 -5.09 -5.03 6.16
C TYR A 41 -3.78 -4.81 6.93
N GLY A 42 -2.73 -4.38 6.23
CA GLY A 42 -1.45 -3.98 6.81
C GLY A 42 -1.58 -2.96 7.93
N GLU A 43 -2.35 -1.89 7.72
CA GLU A 43 -2.59 -0.84 8.71
C GLU A 43 -3.27 -1.40 9.99
N VAL A 44 -4.31 -2.22 9.83
CA VAL A 44 -5.00 -2.83 10.98
C VAL A 44 -4.06 -3.78 11.72
N ALA A 45 -3.27 -4.58 11.00
CA ALA A 45 -2.29 -5.47 11.60
C ALA A 45 -1.17 -4.69 12.32
N ALA A 46 -0.72 -3.58 11.74
CA ALA A 46 0.28 -2.68 12.32
C ALA A 46 -0.24 -2.04 13.61
N PHE A 47 -1.50 -1.57 13.64
CA PHE A 47 -2.14 -1.07 14.86
C PHE A 47 -2.05 -2.10 16.01
N TYR A 48 -2.58 -3.31 15.81
CA TYR A 48 -2.59 -4.32 16.87
C TYR A 48 -1.17 -4.70 17.29
N ARG A 49 -0.26 -4.88 16.33
CA ARG A 49 1.16 -5.10 16.59
C ARG A 49 1.75 -4.01 17.48
N LEU A 50 1.63 -2.74 17.09
CA LEU A 50 2.22 -1.61 17.80
C LEU A 50 1.65 -1.50 19.21
N THR A 51 0.36 -1.78 19.39
CA THR A 51 -0.26 -1.79 20.72
C THR A 51 0.29 -2.88 21.63
N GLU A 52 0.54 -4.09 21.12
CA GLU A 52 1.14 -5.18 21.88
C GLU A 52 2.62 -4.91 22.18
N GLU A 53 3.38 -4.48 21.19
CA GLU A 53 4.81 -4.16 21.31
C GLU A 53 5.07 -2.95 22.23
N ALA A 54 4.13 -2.00 22.31
CA ALA A 54 4.20 -0.88 23.26
C ALA A 54 4.34 -1.33 24.71
N ARG A 55 3.79 -2.49 25.09
CA ARG A 55 3.87 -3.02 26.46
C ARG A 55 5.30 -3.33 26.89
N MET A 56 6.20 -3.55 25.93
CA MET A 56 7.63 -3.80 26.16
C MET A 56 8.39 -2.53 26.57
N ALA A 57 7.82 -1.34 26.37
CA ALA A 57 8.51 -0.09 26.65
C ALA A 57 8.89 0.06 28.13
N PRO A 58 10.13 0.50 28.44
CA PRO A 58 10.65 0.59 29.80
C PRO A 58 10.07 1.77 30.59
N ASN A 59 9.42 2.71 29.91
CA ASN A 59 8.84 3.91 30.52
C ASN A 59 7.57 4.34 29.78
N LEU A 60 6.82 5.25 30.41
CA LEU A 60 5.55 5.75 29.88
C LEU A 60 5.73 6.49 28.55
N ASN A 61 6.83 7.20 28.35
CA ASN A 61 7.09 7.93 27.11
C ASN A 61 7.16 6.98 25.90
N GLY A 62 7.88 5.85 26.03
CA GLY A 62 7.92 4.82 24.98
C GLY A 62 6.54 4.22 24.69
N ARG A 63 5.72 3.99 25.72
CA ARG A 63 4.34 3.50 25.55
C ARG A 63 3.47 4.50 24.78
N ILE A 64 3.56 5.77 25.14
CA ILE A 64 2.79 6.85 24.49
C ILE A 64 3.21 6.97 23.02
N ASN A 65 4.51 6.98 22.72
CA ASN A 65 4.98 7.12 21.33
C ASN A 65 4.49 5.96 20.45
N MET A 66 4.59 4.71 20.92
CA MET A 66 4.05 3.57 20.17
C MET A 66 2.53 3.61 20.02
N ALA A 67 1.80 4.07 21.04
CA ALA A 67 0.35 4.22 20.97
C ALA A 67 -0.08 5.32 19.97
N VAL A 68 0.69 6.41 19.87
CA VAL A 68 0.47 7.45 18.87
C VAL A 68 0.71 6.91 17.46
N MET A 69 1.79 6.14 17.25
CA MET A 69 2.03 5.48 15.96
C MET A 69 0.89 4.51 15.62
N ALA A 70 0.45 3.68 16.57
CA ALA A 70 -0.67 2.77 16.35
C ALA A 70 -1.94 3.54 15.93
N ALA A 71 -2.26 4.64 16.60
CA ALA A 71 -3.41 5.47 16.24
C ALA A 71 -3.30 6.04 14.82
N ALA A 72 -2.10 6.37 14.34
CA ALA A 72 -1.87 6.81 12.97
C ALA A 72 -2.26 5.72 11.95
N GLU A 73 -1.94 4.45 12.22
CA GLU A 73 -2.31 3.34 11.32
C GLU A 73 -3.83 3.22 11.15
N MET A 74 -4.61 3.44 12.21
CA MET A 74 -6.07 3.43 12.07
C MET A 74 -6.58 4.61 11.24
N ASN A 75 -5.92 5.76 11.28
CA ASN A 75 -6.24 6.87 10.37
C ASN A 75 -5.88 6.53 8.92
N HIS A 76 -4.73 5.88 8.68
CA HIS A 76 -4.35 5.40 7.34
C HIS A 76 -5.36 4.37 6.81
N TYR A 77 -5.80 3.44 7.66
CA TYR A 77 -6.85 2.49 7.34
C TYR A 77 -8.14 3.19 6.90
N GLU A 78 -8.58 4.23 7.59
CA GLU A 78 -9.80 4.98 7.21
C GLU A 78 -9.66 5.62 5.82
N VAL A 79 -8.50 6.19 5.50
CA VAL A 79 -8.22 6.75 4.17
C VAL A 79 -8.34 5.68 3.08
N LEU A 80 -7.75 4.50 3.31
CA LEU A 80 -7.78 3.37 2.38
C LEU A 80 -9.19 2.76 2.25
N ARG A 81 -9.89 2.59 3.37
CA ARG A 81 -11.28 2.13 3.44
C ARG A 81 -12.17 3.03 2.59
N ASP A 82 -12.06 4.34 2.75
CA ASP A 82 -12.88 5.30 2.02
C ASP A 82 -12.54 5.31 0.53
N ALA A 83 -11.26 5.13 0.17
CA ALA A 83 -10.83 4.99 -1.22
C ALA A 83 -11.39 3.72 -1.89
N LEU A 84 -11.36 2.59 -1.19
CA LEU A 84 -11.94 1.32 -1.64
C LEU A 84 -13.48 1.41 -1.75
N ALA A 85 -14.14 2.04 -0.78
CA ALA A 85 -15.60 2.25 -0.81
C ALA A 85 -16.03 3.08 -2.02
N ARG A 86 -15.32 4.17 -2.34
CA ARG A 86 -15.58 4.99 -3.54
C ARG A 86 -15.44 4.21 -4.85
N ARG A 87 -14.65 3.14 -4.83
CA ARG A 87 -14.43 2.23 -5.97
C ARG A 87 -15.41 1.06 -6.00
N GLY A 88 -16.36 0.99 -5.07
CA GLY A 88 -17.36 -0.09 -4.99
C GLY A 88 -16.79 -1.44 -4.55
N VAL A 89 -15.64 -1.45 -3.87
CA VAL A 89 -15.00 -2.68 -3.39
C VAL A 89 -15.60 -3.14 -2.07
N ASP A 90 -15.84 -4.44 -1.92
CA ASP A 90 -16.19 -5.06 -0.64
C ASP A 90 -14.93 -5.20 0.24
N ILE A 91 -14.77 -4.25 1.15
CA ILE A 91 -13.51 -3.98 1.85
C ILE A 91 -13.03 -5.20 2.66
N VAL A 92 -13.88 -5.78 3.51
CA VAL A 92 -13.45 -6.84 4.45
C VAL A 92 -13.01 -8.11 3.71
N PRO A 93 -13.79 -8.67 2.76
CA PRO A 93 -13.34 -9.80 1.96
C PRO A 93 -12.09 -9.52 1.13
N SER A 94 -11.99 -8.33 0.52
CA SER A 94 -10.81 -7.94 -0.26
C SER A 94 -9.54 -7.88 0.58
N MET A 95 -9.62 -7.35 1.80
CA MET A 95 -8.50 -7.34 2.75
C MET A 95 -8.14 -8.74 3.26
N THR A 96 -9.15 -9.57 3.54
CA THR A 96 -8.97 -10.91 4.15
C THR A 96 -8.08 -11.83 3.30
N LYS A 97 -8.05 -11.62 1.99
CA LYS A 97 -7.15 -12.33 1.05
C LYS A 97 -5.67 -12.27 1.46
N TYR A 98 -5.25 -11.19 2.12
CA TYR A 98 -3.85 -10.96 2.50
C TYR A 98 -3.53 -11.30 3.95
N ALA A 99 -4.53 -11.71 4.73
CA ALA A 99 -4.38 -11.96 6.16
C ALA A 99 -3.25 -12.94 6.46
N SER A 100 -3.25 -14.11 5.80
CA SER A 100 -2.25 -15.15 6.04
C SER A 100 -0.82 -14.70 5.77
N ALA A 101 -0.59 -13.89 4.73
CA ALA A 101 0.74 -13.42 4.37
C ALA A 101 1.28 -12.44 5.43
N LEU A 102 0.46 -11.47 5.85
CA LEU A 102 0.85 -10.44 6.79
C LEU A 102 0.92 -10.97 8.23
N GLU A 103 0.00 -11.84 8.65
CA GLU A 103 0.07 -12.55 9.93
C GLU A 103 1.33 -13.43 10.00
N ASN A 104 1.69 -14.12 8.92
CA ASN A 104 2.90 -14.93 8.89
C ASN A 104 4.18 -14.09 8.96
N TYR A 105 4.24 -12.97 8.22
CA TYR A 105 5.33 -12.00 8.35
C TYR A 105 5.47 -11.51 9.80
N HIS A 106 4.37 -11.12 10.42
CA HIS A 106 4.37 -10.64 11.80
C HIS A 106 4.85 -11.71 12.80
N ARG A 107 4.38 -12.95 12.65
CA ARG A 107 4.79 -14.10 13.47
C ARG A 107 6.28 -14.39 13.35
N LEU A 108 6.86 -14.27 12.15
CA LEU A 108 8.29 -14.50 11.90
C LEU A 108 9.17 -13.32 12.36
N THR A 109 8.57 -12.19 12.71
CA THR A 109 9.27 -10.97 13.14
C THR A 109 8.82 -10.52 14.53
N THR A 110 8.28 -11.42 15.35
CA THR A 110 7.83 -11.07 16.71
C THR A 110 9.04 -10.66 17.56
N PRO A 111 9.12 -9.41 18.05
CA PRO A 111 10.25 -8.97 18.86
C PRO A 111 10.19 -9.61 20.25
N SER A 112 11.36 -9.91 20.82
CA SER A 112 11.50 -10.42 22.18
C SER A 112 11.91 -9.32 23.16
N THR A 113 12.38 -8.19 22.66
CA THR A 113 12.86 -7.06 23.47
C THR A 113 12.30 -5.74 22.97
N TRP A 114 12.33 -4.73 23.84
CA TRP A 114 11.95 -3.35 23.47
C TRP A 114 12.80 -2.80 22.32
N LEU A 115 14.10 -3.09 22.30
CA LEU A 115 14.99 -2.60 21.22
C LEU A 115 14.67 -3.25 19.88
N GLU A 116 14.32 -4.55 19.87
CA GLU A 116 13.83 -5.22 18.66
C GLU A 116 12.50 -4.64 18.18
N ALA A 117 11.58 -4.33 19.11
CA ALA A 117 10.31 -3.68 18.79
C ALA A 117 10.52 -2.31 18.13
N LEU A 118 11.49 -1.53 18.61
CA LEU A 118 11.86 -0.24 18.00
C LEU A 118 12.46 -0.41 16.60
N VAL A 119 13.36 -1.38 16.40
CA VAL A 119 13.94 -1.66 15.08
C VAL A 119 12.86 -2.09 14.09
N LYS A 120 11.98 -3.01 14.50
CA LYS A 120 10.87 -3.46 13.66
C LYS A 120 9.92 -2.32 13.31
N THR A 121 9.61 -1.46 14.29
CA THR A 121 8.76 -0.30 14.07
C THR A 121 9.39 0.68 13.11
N PHE A 122 10.69 1.00 13.26
CA PHE A 122 11.42 1.86 12.33
C PHE A 122 11.53 1.29 10.91
N VAL A 123 11.62 -0.03 10.76
CA VAL A 123 11.67 -0.68 9.43
C VAL A 123 10.28 -0.76 8.79
N GLY A 124 9.22 -0.80 9.61
CA GLY A 124 7.84 -0.94 9.16
C GLY A 124 7.14 0.39 8.85
N ASP A 125 7.59 1.49 9.46
CA ASP A 125 7.16 2.88 9.18
C ASP A 125 7.82 3.40 7.89
#